data_AF-D6PV13-F1
#
_entry.id   AF-D6PV13-F1
#
_cell.length_a   1.000
_cell.length_b   1.000
_cell.length_c   1.000
_cell.angle_alpha   90.00
_cell.angle_beta   90.00
_cell.angle_gamma   90.00
#
_symmetry.space_group_name_H-M   'P 1'
#
loop_
_entity.id
_entity.type
_entity.pdbx_description
1 polymer ?
#
loop_
_entity_poly.entity_id
_entity_poly.type
_entity_poly.pdbx_seq_one_letter_code
_entity_poly.pdbx_strand_id
1 'polypeptide(L)' 'CRITPDDKDLVLKFLRRFFFRDEPMNLAVNLLETPEYRCFELEEYAAATLEDMVSVAAVDENGDYVGIVI' A
#
# COMPACT_ATOMS: atom_id res chain seq x y z
N CYS A 1 -0.52 13.04 7.57
CA CYS A 1 -1.92 13.00 7.09
C CYS A 1 -2.60 11.76 7.66
N ARG A 2 -3.84 11.83 8.15
CA ARG A 2 -4.60 10.63 8.56
C ARG A 2 -5.25 10.04 7.31
N ILE A 3 -5.12 8.75 7.13
CA ILE A 3 -5.71 8.04 5.99
C ILE A 3 -7.14 7.62 6.37
N THR A 4 -8.07 7.77 5.43
CA THR A 4 -9.45 7.27 5.58
C THR A 4 -9.73 6.16 4.55
N PRO A 5 -10.83 5.40 4.70
CA PRO A 5 -11.25 4.42 3.70
C PRO A 5 -11.43 5.00 2.29
N ASP A 6 -11.71 6.30 2.17
CA ASP A 6 -11.83 6.98 0.87
C ASP A 6 -10.49 7.07 0.12
N ASP A 7 -9.37 7.01 0.84
CA ASP A 7 -8.02 7.05 0.28
C ASP A 7 -7.54 5.69 -0.26
N LYS A 8 -8.38 4.65 -0.18
CA LYS A 8 -8.04 3.26 -0.51
C LYS A 8 -7.31 3.12 -1.85
N ASP A 9 -7.81 3.75 -2.91
CA ASP A 9 -7.22 3.62 -4.25
C ASP A 9 -5.83 4.24 -4.32
N LEU A 10 -5.59 5.36 -3.63
CA LEU A 10 -4.30 6.04 -3.56
C LEU A 10 -3.29 5.23 -2.75
N VAL A 11 -3.72 4.66 -1.62
CA VAL A 11 -2.89 3.79 -0.77
C VAL A 11 -2.47 2.54 -1.52
N LEU A 12 -3.42 1.84 -2.15
CA LEU A 12 -3.14 0.63 -2.93
C LEU A 12 -2.23 0.91 -4.13
N LYS A 13 -2.38 2.07 -4.77
CA LYS A 13 -1.47 2.50 -5.84
C LYS A 13 -0.04 2.71 -5.33
N PHE A 14 0.13 3.31 -4.15
CA PHE A 14 1.44 3.50 -3.52
C PHE A 14 2.08 2.17 -3.12
N LEU A 15 1.33 1.30 -2.42
CA LEU A 15 1.82 0.00 -1.96
C LEU A 15 2.23 -0.92 -3.12
N ARG A 16 1.45 -0.94 -4.22
CA ARG A 16 1.81 -1.68 -5.44
C ARG A 16 3.13 -1.22 -6.05
N ARG A 17 3.40 0.08 -6.01
CA ARG A 17 4.58 0.66 -6.67
C ARG A 17 5.87 0.46 -5.87
N PHE A 18 5.78 0.51 -4.53
CA PHE A 18 6.95 0.51 -3.65
C PHE A 18 7.00 -0.71 -2.74
N PHE A 19 5.97 -0.94 -1.92
CA PHE A 19 6.03 -1.95 -0.86
C PHE A 19 5.94 -3.39 -1.40
N PHE A 20 4.94 -3.72 -2.21
CA PHE A 20 4.70 -5.10 -2.62
C PHE A 20 5.83 -5.70 -3.45
N ARG A 21 6.57 -4.87 -4.19
CA ARG A 21 7.71 -5.29 -4.99
C ARG A 21 9.01 -5.37 -4.19
N ASP A 22 9.23 -4.44 -3.26
CA ASP A 22 10.54 -4.27 -2.63
C ASP A 22 10.61 -4.89 -1.21
N GLU A 23 9.49 -5.39 -0.67
CA GLU A 23 9.44 -6.03 0.65
C GLU A 23 10.18 -7.39 0.64
N PRO A 24 11.10 -7.63 1.60
CA PRO A 24 11.97 -8.81 1.59
C PRO A 24 11.25 -10.17 1.59
N MET A 25 10.14 -10.33 2.30
CA MET A 25 9.40 -11.59 2.33
C MET A 25 8.68 -11.86 1.01
N ASN A 26 8.07 -10.84 0.42
CA ASN A 26 7.42 -10.93 -0.89
C ASN A 26 8.43 -11.33 -1.98
N LEU A 27 9.64 -10.77 -1.94
CA LEU A 27 10.74 -11.16 -2.82
C LEU A 27 11.22 -12.59 -2.55
N ALA A 28 11.35 -12.99 -1.28
CA ALA A 28 11.83 -14.32 -0.92
C ALA A 28 10.91 -15.45 -1.41
N VAL A 29 9.60 -15.22 -1.46
CA VAL A 29 8.61 -16.19 -1.97
C VAL A 29 8.23 -15.95 -3.43
N ASN A 30 8.84 -14.97 -4.10
CA ASN A 30 8.49 -14.53 -5.45
C ASN A 30 6.98 -14.27 -5.60
N LEU A 31 6.39 -13.56 -4.63
CA LEU A 31 4.94 -13.36 -4.52
C LEU A 31 4.33 -12.65 -5.74
N LEU A 32 5.09 -11.74 -6.35
CA LEU A 32 4.72 -11.06 -7.59
C LEU A 32 5.60 -11.60 -8.72
N GLU A 33 5.08 -12.60 -9.44
CA GLU A 33 5.81 -13.26 -10.54
C GLU A 33 6.13 -12.32 -11.71
N THR A 34 5.25 -11.35 -11.98
CA THR A 34 5.46 -10.30 -12.99
C THR A 34 5.16 -8.92 -12.42
N PRO A 35 5.71 -7.83 -13.02
CA PRO A 35 5.44 -6.46 -12.58
C PRO A 35 3.95 -6.06 -12.65
N GLU A 36 3.17 -6.72 -13.51
CA GLU A 36 1.73 -6.51 -13.62
C GLU A 36 0.89 -7.45 -12.74
N TYR A 37 1.52 -8.47 -12.13
CA TYR A 37 0.82 -9.41 -11.28
C TYR A 37 0.30 -8.71 -10.02
N ARG A 38 -0.95 -8.99 -9.65
CA ARG A 38 -1.62 -8.40 -8.48
C ARG A 38 -1.96 -9.50 -7.50
N CYS A 39 -1.49 -9.36 -6.27
CA CYS A 39 -1.92 -10.19 -5.17
C CYS A 39 -3.17 -9.57 -4.53
N PHE A 40 -4.36 -10.05 -4.91
CA PHE A 40 -5.63 -9.50 -4.43
C PHE A 40 -5.80 -9.64 -2.92
N GLU A 41 -5.30 -10.73 -2.32
CA GLU A 41 -5.36 -10.96 -0.88
C GLU A 41 -4.59 -9.90 -0.09
N LEU A 42 -3.42 -9.50 -0.61
CA LEU A 42 -2.58 -8.47 0.00
C LEU A 42 -3.21 -7.07 -0.13
N GLU A 43 -3.86 -6.80 -1.27
CA GLU A 43 -4.62 -5.57 -1.48
C GLU A 43 -5.86 -5.50 -0.57
N GLU A 44 -6.58 -6.62 -0.41
CA GLU A 44 -7.73 -6.71 0.47
C GLU A 44 -7.33 -6.53 1.94
N TYR A 45 -6.24 -7.18 2.36
CA TYR A 45 -5.66 -7.00 3.70
C TYR A 45 -5.31 -5.54 3.98
N ALA A 46 -4.55 -4.90 3.07
CA ALA A 46 -4.16 -3.50 3.22
C ALA A 46 -5.35 -2.54 3.19
N ALA A 47 -6.42 -2.88 2.46
CA ALA A 47 -7.64 -2.08 2.44
C ALA A 47 -8.48 -2.24 3.72
N ALA A 48 -8.51 -3.44 4.30
CA ALA A 48 -9.25 -3.72 5.52
C ALA A 48 -8.68 -2.96 6.72
N THR A 49 -7.35 -2.78 6.82
CA THR A 49 -6.74 -2.01 7.91
C THR A 49 -7.08 -0.52 7.89
N LEU A 50 -7.52 0.01 6.74
CA LEU A 50 -7.98 1.39 6.64
C LEU A 50 -9.29 1.63 7.40
N GLU A 51 -10.10 0.60 7.62
CA GLU A 51 -11.34 0.70 8.40
C GLU A 51 -11.08 0.99 9.89
N ASP A 52 -9.91 0.57 10.39
CA ASP A 52 -9.49 0.84 11.77
C ASP A 52 -9.16 2.32 12.00
N MET A 53 -9.03 3.11 10.93
CA MET A 53 -8.80 4.56 10.97
C MET A 53 -7.52 4.96 11.71
N VAL A 54 -6.57 4.06 11.91
CA VAL A 54 -5.29 4.32 12.60
C VAL A 54 -4.12 4.53 11.65
N SER A 55 -4.31 4.32 10.35
CA SER A 55 -3.29 4.46 9.33
C SER A 55 -2.92 5.92 9.06
N VAL A 56 -1.64 6.18 8.82
CA VAL A 56 -1.08 7.53 8.60
C VAL A 56 -0.18 7.57 7.38
N ALA A 57 -0.26 8.66 6.62
CA ALA A 57 0.61 8.94 5.48
C ALA A 57 1.50 10.16 5.75
N ALA A 58 2.76 10.06 5.31
CA ALA A 58 3.62 11.20 5.07
C ALA A 58 3.35 11.74 3.65
N VAL A 59 3.04 13.03 3.56
CA VAL A 59 2.74 13.75 2.31
C VAL A 59 3.81 14.81 2.07
N ASP A 60 4.13 15.05 0.80
CA ASP A 60 5.00 16.17 0.41
C ASP A 60 4.22 17.50 0.28
N GLU A 61 4.89 18.56 -0.16
CA GLU A 61 4.29 19.89 -0.36
C GLU A 61 3.23 19.92 -1.49
N ASN A 62 3.25 18.95 -2.41
CA ASN A 62 2.30 18.80 -3.51
C ASN A 62 1.09 17.92 -3.13
N GLY A 63 1.12 17.28 -1.96
CA GLY A 63 0.11 16.33 -1.50
C GLY A 63 0.34 14.89 -1.95
N ASP A 64 1.51 14.59 -2.53
CA ASP A 64 1.87 13.23 -2.95
C ASP A 64 2.33 12.38 -1.75
N TYR A 65 1.95 11.10 -1.74
CA TYR A 65 2.37 10.15 -0.71
C TYR A 65 3.85 9.82 -0.84
N VAL A 66 4.60 10.08 0.24
CA VAL A 66 6.03 9.76 0.38
C VAL A 66 6.22 8.48 1.19
N GLY A 67 5.32 8.23 2.14
CA GLY A 67 5.36 7.04 2.99
C GLY A 67 4.01 6.80 3.63
N ILE A 68 3.72 5.54 3.91
CA ILE A 68 2.45 5.11 4.49
C ILE A 68 2.74 4.12 5.62
N VAL A 69 2.05 4.28 6.73
CA VAL A 69 1.99 3.31 7.83
C VAL A 69 0.54 2.87 7.92
N ILE A 70 0.28 1.61 7.60
CA ILE A 70 -1.03 0.96 7.64
C ILE A 70 -1.10 -0.08 8.73
#